data_AF-A0A2V6I3I9-F1
#
_entry.id   AF-A0A2V6I3I9-F1
#
_cell.length_a   1.000
_cell.length_b   1.000
_cell.length_c   1.000
_cell.angle_alpha   90.00
_cell.angle_beta   90.00
_cell.angle_gamma   90.00
#
_symmetry.space_group_name_H-M   'P 1'
#
loop_
_entity.id
_entity.type
_entity.pdbx_description
1 polymer ?
#
loop_
_entity_poly.entity_id
_entity_poly.type
_entity_poly.pdbx_seq_one_letter_code
_entity_poly.pdbx_strand_id
1 'polypeptide(L)'
;MSILLYAIAIGFGIAVHYSIMLSLAAVSFWIVRAQGLVYGYFNFLNIARYPDAIFPRLFKIIFGWIVPVVIVANIPARLLIKSFGQPGPLMFQLVVASTVVFCLSRAFWVFALRRYSSASS
;
A
#
# COMPACT_ATOMS: atom_id res chain seq x y z
N MET A 1 -16.19 17.90 8.41
CA MET A 1 -15.33 17.67 7.23
C MET A 1 -14.19 16.69 7.53
N SER A 2 -13.36 16.93 8.56
CA SER A 2 -12.15 16.13 8.85
C SER A 2 -12.40 14.63 9.08
N ILE A 3 -13.51 14.26 9.74
CA ILE A 3 -13.88 12.85 9.98
C ILE A 3 -14.18 12.10 8.67
N LEU A 4 -14.87 12.76 7.73
CA LEU A 4 -15.17 12.17 6.42
C LEU A 4 -13.88 11.94 5.61
N LEU A 5 -12.99 12.94 5.57
CA LEU A 5 -11.69 12.81 4.89
C LEU A 5 -10.84 11.70 5.51
N TYR A 6 -10.88 11.57 6.84
CA TYR A 6 -10.21 10.50 7.57
C TYR A 6 -10.77 9.12 7.20
N ALA A 7 -12.10 8.95 7.18
CA ALA A 7 -12.74 7.70 6.79
C ALA A 7 -12.40 7.30 5.34
N ILE A 8 -12.41 8.27 4.42
CA ILE A 8 -11.99 8.07 3.02
C ILE A 8 -10.52 7.63 2.95
N ALA A 9 -9.65 8.30 3.72
CA ALA A 9 -8.23 7.96 3.75
C ALA A 9 -7.97 6.52 4.26
N ILE A 10 -8.75 6.07 5.25
CA ILE A 10 -8.72 4.67 5.71
C ILE A 10 -9.13 3.72 4.58
N GLY A 11 -10.21 4.03 3.85
CA GLY A 11 -10.69 3.21 2.74
C GLY A 11 -9.61 2.98 1.68
N PHE A 12 -8.92 4.05 1.26
CA PHE A 12 -7.77 3.94 0.35
C PHE A 12 -6.60 3.16 0.96
N GLY A 13 -6.39 3.28 2.26
CA GLY A 13 -5.38 2.50 2.97
C GLY A 13 -5.63 1.00 2.93
N ILE A 14 -6.87 0.59 3.16
CA ILE A 14 -7.30 -0.80 3.05
C ILE A 14 -7.12 -1.30 1.61
N ALA A 15 -7.48 -0.50 0.61
CA ALA A 15 -7.31 -0.86 -0.80
C ALA A 15 -5.84 -1.10 -1.18
N VAL A 16 -4.91 -0.27 -0.70
CA VAL A 16 -3.46 -0.48 -0.92
C VAL A 16 -2.99 -1.76 -0.23
N HIS A 17 -3.38 -1.98 1.03
CA HIS A 17 -3.01 -3.19 1.77
C HIS A 17 -3.49 -4.45 1.05
N TYR A 18 -4.76 -4.46 0.63
CA TYR A 18 -5.34 -5.54 -0.17
C TYR A 18 -4.56 -5.79 -1.45
N SER A 19 -4.21 -4.73 -2.18
CA SER A 19 -3.49 -4.84 -3.46
C SER A 19 -2.10 -5.44 -3.30
N ILE A 20 -1.37 -5.07 -2.24
CA ILE A 20 -0.05 -5.66 -1.97
C ILE A 20 -0.20 -7.14 -1.58
N MET A 21 -1.15 -7.47 -0.71
CA MET A 21 -1.42 -8.86 -0.31
C MET A 21 -1.83 -9.72 -1.49
N LEU A 22 -2.65 -9.19 -2.41
CA LEU A 22 -3.04 -9.88 -3.64
C LEU A 22 -1.82 -10.17 -4.53
N SER A 23 -0.90 -9.21 -4.67
CA SER A 23 0.34 -9.43 -5.41
C SER A 23 1.22 -10.48 -4.75
N LEU A 24 1.37 -10.45 -3.42
CA LEU A 24 2.13 -11.47 -2.68
C LEU A 24 1.50 -12.86 -2.81
N ALA A 25 0.17 -12.95 -2.79
CA ALA A 25 -0.55 -14.19 -3.04
C ALA A 25 -0.34 -14.68 -4.48
N ALA A 26 -0.37 -13.80 -5.49
CA ALA A 26 -0.08 -14.18 -6.88
C ALA A 26 1.32 -14.78 -7.05
N VAL A 27 2.32 -14.31 -6.28
CA VAL A 27 3.68 -14.86 -6.30
C VAL A 27 3.72 -16.33 -5.84
N SER A 28 2.77 -16.77 -4.99
CA SER A 28 2.74 -18.16 -4.52
C SER A 28 2.42 -19.17 -5.63
N PHE A 29 2.02 -18.72 -6.83
CA PHE A 29 1.84 -19.61 -7.98
C PHE A 29 3.16 -20.19 -8.51
N TRP A 30 4.28 -19.51 -8.28
CA TRP A 30 5.60 -19.96 -8.73
C TRP A 30 6.56 -20.31 -7.59
N ILE A 31 6.35 -19.75 -6.39
CA ILE A 31 7.25 -19.94 -5.24
C ILE A 31 6.61 -20.88 -4.22
N VAL A 32 7.30 -21.97 -3.89
CA VAL A 32 6.86 -22.99 -2.92
C VAL A 32 6.66 -22.40 -1.51
N ARG A 33 7.45 -21.41 -1.11
CA ARG A 33 7.40 -20.78 0.23
C ARG A 33 7.24 -19.25 0.15
N ALA A 34 6.05 -18.79 -0.20
CA ALA A 34 5.71 -17.35 -0.23
C ALA A 34 5.58 -16.72 1.18
N GLN A 35 5.52 -17.52 2.24
CA GLN A 35 5.38 -17.07 3.64
C GLN A 35 6.42 -16.00 4.02
N GLY A 36 7.68 -16.16 3.60
CA GLY A 36 8.75 -15.21 3.90
C GLY A 36 8.48 -13.80 3.34
N LEU A 37 7.85 -13.71 2.17
CA LEU A 37 7.49 -12.43 1.55
C LEU A 37 6.37 -11.72 2.32
N VAL A 38 5.38 -12.49 2.79
CA VAL A 38 4.28 -11.99 3.63
C VAL A 38 4.82 -11.49 4.97
N TYR A 39 5.71 -12.25 5.63
CA TYR A 39 6.37 -11.79 6.86
C TYR A 39 7.21 -10.53 6.63
N GLY A 40 7.93 -10.44 5.51
CA GLY A 40 8.66 -9.23 5.12
C GLY A 40 7.74 -8.02 4.99
N TYR A 41 6.57 -8.19 4.37
CA TYR A 41 5.57 -7.13 4.24
C TYR A 41 5.03 -6.65 5.59
N PHE A 42 4.69 -7.56 6.51
CA PHE A 42 4.25 -7.18 7.85
C PHE A 42 5.35 -6.52 8.69
N ASN A 43 6.61 -6.93 8.54
CA ASN A 43 7.75 -6.22 9.14
C ASN A 43 7.84 -4.78 8.61
N PHE A 44 7.68 -4.60 7.29
CA PHE A 44 7.64 -3.27 6.68
C PHE A 44 6.48 -2.41 7.22
N LEU A 45 5.29 -2.99 7.38
CA LEU A 45 4.15 -2.28 7.98
C LEU A 45 4.45 -1.81 9.40
N ASN A 46 5.17 -2.61 10.21
CA ASN A 46 5.59 -2.18 11.54
C ASN A 46 6.52 -0.96 11.49
N ILE A 47 7.46 -0.92 10.54
CA ILE A 47 8.34 0.22 10.34
C ILE A 47 7.54 1.45 9.83
N ALA A 48 6.55 1.24 8.98
CA ALA A 48 5.73 2.33 8.42
C ALA A 48 4.86 3.06 9.45
N ARG A 49 4.68 2.50 10.65
CA ARG A 49 3.98 3.14 11.78
C ARG A 49 4.78 4.29 12.38
N TYR A 50 6.09 4.31 12.20
CA TYR A 50 6.90 5.41 12.67
C TYR A 50 6.64 6.68 11.85
N PRO A 51 6.64 7.86 12.50
CA PRO A 51 6.38 9.11 11.83
C PRO A 51 7.42 9.35 10.74
N ASP A 52 6.97 9.82 9.58
CA ASP A 52 7.86 10.01 8.44
C ASP A 52 9.08 10.91 8.74
N ALA A 53 8.98 11.80 9.73
CA ALA A 53 10.06 12.66 10.22
C ALA A 53 11.37 11.92 10.50
N ILE A 54 11.32 10.66 10.96
CA ILE A 54 12.52 9.88 11.28
C ILE A 54 13.24 9.31 10.05
N PHE A 55 12.60 9.31 8.86
CA PHE A 55 13.19 8.72 7.67
C PHE A 55 14.01 9.73 6.84
N PRO A 56 15.17 9.30 6.29
CA PRO A 56 15.95 10.11 5.37
C PRO A 56 15.17 10.38 4.07
N ARG A 57 15.56 11.44 3.35
CA ARG A 57 14.82 11.94 2.17
C ARG A 57 14.62 10.90 1.08
N LEU A 58 15.61 10.03 0.86
CA LEU A 58 15.53 8.94 -0.12
C LEU A 58 14.45 7.91 0.25
N PHE A 59 14.38 7.53 1.53
CA PHE A 59 13.34 6.62 2.04
C PHE A 59 11.95 7.21 1.83
N LYS A 60 11.76 8.51 2.09
CA LYS A 60 10.47 9.19 1.89
C LYS A 60 10.01 9.17 0.43
N ILE A 61 10.93 9.25 -0.53
CA ILE A 61 10.59 9.19 -1.96
C ILE A 61 10.23 7.76 -2.35
N ILE A 62 11.05 6.78 -1.98
CA ILE A 62 10.81 5.36 -2.31
C ILE A 62 9.51 4.86 -1.69
N PHE A 63 9.33 5.02 -0.38
CA PHE A 63 8.11 4.59 0.33
C PHE A 63 6.95 5.58 0.21
N GLY A 64 7.21 6.72 -0.43
CA GLY A 64 6.16 7.65 -0.86
C GLY A 64 5.52 7.20 -2.17
N TRP A 65 6.35 6.83 -3.15
CA TRP A 65 5.91 6.67 -4.54
C TRP A 65 5.89 5.23 -5.03
N ILE A 66 6.79 4.37 -4.54
CA ILE A 66 6.96 2.99 -5.02
C ILE A 66 6.14 2.02 -4.18
N VAL A 67 6.17 2.19 -2.85
CA VAL A 67 5.45 1.34 -1.89
C VAL A 67 4.66 2.27 -0.97
N PRO A 68 3.43 2.70 -1.33
CA PRO A 68 2.71 3.80 -0.68
C PRO A 68 2.14 3.41 0.70
N VAL A 69 2.82 2.52 1.41
CA VAL A 69 2.46 2.01 2.74
C VAL A 69 2.69 3.09 3.80
N VAL A 70 3.77 3.87 3.68
CA VAL A 70 4.07 4.98 4.62
C VAL A 70 3.07 6.11 4.46
N ILE A 71 2.67 6.42 3.22
CA ILE A 71 1.67 7.45 2.92
C ILE A 71 0.30 7.07 3.50
N VAL A 72 -0.14 5.84 3.24
CA VAL A 72 -1.39 5.29 3.77
C VAL A 72 -1.45 5.34 5.29
N ALA A 73 -0.36 5.00 5.98
CA ALA A 73 -0.33 5.00 7.44
C ALA A 73 -0.28 6.42 8.04
N ASN A 74 0.40 7.36 7.38
CA ASN A 74 0.68 8.68 7.95
C ASN A 74 -0.33 9.76 7.53
N ILE A 75 -0.98 9.66 6.36
CA ILE A 75 -1.96 10.67 5.92
C ILE A 75 -3.16 10.78 6.87
N PRO A 76 -3.81 9.69 7.32
CA PRO A 76 -4.93 9.79 8.25
C PRO A 76 -4.52 10.48 9.56
N ALA A 77 -3.33 10.17 10.08
CA ALA A 77 -2.80 10.79 11.28
C ALA A 77 -2.51 12.29 11.07
N ARG A 78 -1.97 12.68 9.90
CA ARG A 78 -1.73 14.10 9.56
C ARG A 78 -3.01 14.91 9.40
N LEU A 79 -4.06 14.31 8.84
CA LEU A 79 -5.37 14.96 8.73
C LEU A 79 -5.97 15.26 10.11
N LEU A 80 -5.69 14.43 11.12
CA LEU A 80 -6.12 14.66 12.49
C LEU A 80 -5.22 15.64 13.26
N ILE A 81 -3.89 15.51 13.14
CA ILE A 81 -2.93 16.32 13.92
C ILE A 81 -2.78 17.75 13.36
N LYS A 82 -2.77 17.91 12.04
CA LYS A 82 -2.69 19.22 11.36
C LYS A 82 -4.02 19.52 10.69
N SER A 83 -5.05 19.78 11.50
CA SER A 83 -6.38 20.20 11.01
C SER A 83 -6.37 21.55 10.23
N PHE A 84 -5.23 22.25 10.15
CA PHE A 84 -5.07 23.55 9.47
C PHE A 84 -4.18 23.52 8.20
N GLY A 85 -3.68 22.36 7.77
CA GLY A 85 -2.95 22.24 6.48
C GLY A 85 -3.89 22.03 5.30
N GLN A 86 -3.51 22.43 4.08
CA GLN A 86 -4.28 22.14 2.85
C GLN A 86 -4.34 20.61 2.63
N PRO A 87 -5.50 19.94 2.83
CA PRO A 87 -5.59 18.48 2.76
C PRO A 87 -5.61 17.96 1.31
N GLY A 88 -5.91 18.84 0.34
CA GLY A 88 -6.08 18.49 -1.08
C GLY A 88 -4.89 17.76 -1.70
N PRO A 89 -3.65 18.29 -1.62
CA PRO A 89 -2.48 17.63 -2.21
C PRO A 89 -2.20 16.24 -1.63
N LEU A 90 -2.38 16.08 -0.30
CA LEU A 90 -2.16 14.79 0.38
C LEU A 90 -3.21 13.76 -0.06
N MET A 91 -4.48 14.16 -0.11
CA MET A 91 -5.55 13.29 -0.58
C MET A 91 -5.37 12.92 -2.05
N PHE A 92 -5.00 13.87 -2.90
CA PHE A 92 -4.72 13.59 -4.31
C PHE A 92 -3.61 12.56 -4.46
N GLN A 93 -2.50 12.72 -3.72
CA GLN A 93 -1.41 11.75 -3.71
C GLN A 93 -1.87 10.36 -3.26
N LEU A 94 -2.70 10.28 -2.21
CA LEU A 94 -3.25 9.01 -1.72
C LEU A 94 -4.13 8.32 -2.76
N VAL A 95 -5.03 9.07 -3.40
CA VAL A 95 -5.94 8.56 -4.44
C VAL A 95 -5.16 8.04 -5.64
N VAL A 96 -4.20 8.82 -6.13
CA VAL A 96 -3.37 8.43 -7.28
C VAL A 96 -2.55 7.19 -6.95
N ALA A 97 -1.84 7.18 -5.81
CA ALA A 97 -1.00 6.06 -5.41
C ALA A 97 -1.81 4.77 -5.21
N SER A 98 -2.96 4.86 -4.53
CA SER A 98 -3.84 3.70 -4.29
C SER A 98 -4.43 3.15 -5.58
N THR A 99 -4.89 4.01 -6.48
CA THR A 99 -5.43 3.61 -7.78
C THR A 99 -4.38 2.89 -8.62
N VAL A 100 -3.17 3.46 -8.71
CA VAL A 100 -2.05 2.85 -9.46
C VAL A 100 -1.69 1.48 -8.90
N VAL A 101 -1.51 1.36 -7.59
CA VAL A 101 -1.17 0.07 -6.95
C VAL A 101 -2.28 -0.96 -7.14
N PHE A 102 -3.55 -0.56 -7.04
CA PHE A 102 -4.68 -1.45 -7.28
C PHE A 102 -4.71 -1.97 -8.71
N CYS A 103 -4.55 -1.09 -9.70
CA CYS A 103 -4.51 -1.47 -11.12
C CYS A 103 -3.33 -2.41 -11.42
N LEU A 104 -2.13 -2.11 -10.89
CA LEU A 104 -0.95 -2.96 -11.06
C LEU A 104 -1.13 -4.33 -10.42
N SER A 105 -1.68 -4.38 -9.20
CA SER A 105 -1.97 -5.64 -8.51
C SER A 105 -2.98 -6.49 -9.28
N ARG A 106 -4.07 -5.89 -9.77
CA ARG A 106 -5.07 -6.57 -10.59
C ARG A 106 -4.47 -7.13 -11.88
N ALA A 107 -3.62 -6.35 -12.56
CA ALA A 107 -2.92 -6.79 -13.77
C ALA A 107 -1.97 -7.94 -13.48
N PHE A 108 -1.20 -7.85 -12.39
CA PHE A 108 -0.27 -8.90 -11.96
C PHE A 108 -0.99 -10.19 -11.58
N TRP A 109 -2.14 -10.11 -10.90
CA TRP A 109 -2.98 -11.26 -10.59
C TRP A 109 -3.46 -11.99 -11.85
N VAL A 110 -3.99 -11.25 -12.83
CA VAL A 110 -4.44 -11.84 -14.11
C VAL A 110 -3.27 -12.44 -14.88
N PHE A 111 -2.13 -11.76 -14.90
CA PHE A 111 -0.89 -12.26 -15.50
C PHE A 111 -0.43 -13.58 -14.84
N ALA A 112 -0.56 -13.67 -13.53
CA ALA A 112 -0.17 -14.83 -12.74
C ALA A 112 -1.07 -16.03 -13.00
N LEU A 113 -2.39 -15.82 -12.97
CA LEU A 113 -3.36 -16.86 -13.30
C LEU A 113 -3.14 -17.45 -14.70
N ARG A 114 -2.82 -16.62 -15.70
CA ARG A 114 -2.57 -17.09 -17.08
C ARG A 114 -1.33 -17.97 -17.22
N ARG A 115 -0.36 -17.86 -16.30
CA ARG A 115 0.88 -18.64 -16.30
C ARG A 115 0.87 -19.78 -15.29
N TYR A 116 -0.18 -19.89 -14.49
CA TYR A 116 -0.39 -21.01 -13.62
C TYR A 116 -0.89 -22.19 -14.46
N SER A 117 0.03 -23.06 -14.86
CA SER A 117 -0.36 -24.37 -15.39
C SER A 117 -1.03 -25.13 -14.24
N SER A 118 -2.33 -25.36 -14.35
CA SER A 118 -3.06 -26.19 -13.41
C SER A 118 -2.28 -27.48 -13.19
N ALA A 119 -2.10 -27.88 -11.93
CA ALA A 119 -1.79 -29.27 -11.62
C ALA A 119 -2.94 -30.12 -12.18
N SER A 120 -2.82 -30.53 -13.44
CA SER A 120 -3.70 -31.53 -14.03
C SER A 120 -3.60 -32.75 -13.13
N SER A 121 -4.74 -33.15 -12.58
CA SER A 121 -4.91 -34.49 -12.01
C SER A 121 -4.97 -35.50 -13.14
#